data_AF-A0AAW8KA40-F1
#
_entry.id   AF-A0AAW8KA40-F1
#
_cell.length_a   1.000
_cell.length_b   1.000
_cell.length_c   1.000
_cell.angle_alpha   90.00
_cell.angle_beta   90.00
_cell.angle_gamma   90.00
#
_symmetry.space_group_name_H-M   'P 1'
#
loop_
_entity.id
_entity.type
_entity.pdbx_description
1 polymer ?
#
loop_
_entity_poly.entity_id
_entity_poly.type
_entity_poly.pdbx_seq_one_letter_code
_entity_poly.pdbx_strand_id
1 'polypeptide(L)' 'MMHTKTFRVYKSHDLVAMQIGGAVKNVIAIGAGMSDGLGYGANARTALISRGLAEMIRLGTALGASERGFMGLSG' A
#
# COMPACT_ATOMS: atom_id res chain seq x y z
N MET A 1 -14.20 9.01 19.77
CA MET A 1 -13.48 7.94 19.06
C MET A 1 -14.39 7.43 17.95
N MET A 2 -13.96 7.48 16.68
CA MET A 2 -14.76 7.05 15.52
C MET A 2 -14.80 5.52 15.36
N HIS A 3 -15.10 4.76 16.42
CA HIS A 3 -15.20 3.30 16.34
C HIS A 3 -16.68 2.90 16.37
N THR A 4 -17.15 2.17 15.37
CA THR A 4 -18.54 1.68 15.29
C THR A 4 -18.56 0.17 15.04
N LYS A 5 -19.74 -0.48 15.06
CA LYS A 5 -19.86 -1.92 14.75
C LYS A 5 -19.40 -2.25 13.32
N THR A 6 -19.46 -1.30 12.39
CA THR A 6 -19.10 -1.48 10.97
C THR A 6 -17.77 -0.84 10.60
N PHE A 7 -17.17 -0.05 11.49
CA PHE A 7 -15.93 0.67 11.22
C PHE A 7 -14.95 0.52 12.39
N ARG A 8 -13.93 -0.31 12.16
CA ARG A 8 -12.87 -0.60 13.13
C ARG A 8 -11.65 0.28 12.85
N VAL A 9 -11.27 1.07 13.84
CA VAL A 9 -10.11 1.96 13.78
C VAL A 9 -8.91 1.27 14.41
N TYR A 10 -7.83 1.12 13.63
CA TYR A 10 -6.52 0.71 14.13
C TYR A 10 -5.67 1.96 14.34
N LYS A 11 -5.16 2.14 15.56
CA LYS A 11 -4.20 3.22 15.82
C LYS A 11 -2.82 2.76 15.38
N SER A 12 -2.15 3.58 14.58
CA SER A 12 -0.73 3.43 14.29
C SER A 12 0.01 4.66 14.80
N HIS A 13 1.20 4.44 15.34
CA HIS A 13 2.13 5.52 15.70
C HIS A 13 3.11 5.85 14.58
N ASP A 14 3.10 5.06 13.50
CA ASP A 14 3.96 5.25 12.34
C ASP A 14 3.26 6.10 11.28
N LEU A 15 3.32 7.42 11.47
CA LEU A 15 2.69 8.39 10.57
C LEU A 15 3.32 8.39 9.18
N VAL A 16 4.62 8.11 9.07
CA VAL A 16 5.34 8.07 7.79
C VAL A 16 4.84 6.88 6.96
N ALA A 17 4.73 5.69 7.56
CA ALA A 17 4.14 4.54 6.89
C ALA A 17 2.71 4.83 6.42
N MET A 18 1.90 5.50 7.24
CA MET A 18 0.53 5.86 6.90
C MET A 18 0.43 6.79 5.68
N GLN A 19 1.25 7.83 5.65
CA GLN A 19 1.24 8.79 4.55
C GLN A 19 1.75 8.17 3.24
N ILE A 20 2.87 7.46 3.32
CA ILE A 20 3.46 6.78 2.16
C ILE A 20 2.53 5.70 1.63
N GLY A 21 1.99 4.83 2.49
CA GLY A 21 1.06 3.80 2.07
C GLY A 21 -0.23 4.37 1.48
N GLY A 22 -0.75 5.46 2.05
CA GLY A 22 -1.93 6.16 1.53
C GLY A 22 -1.73 6.77 0.14
N ALA A 23 -0.56 7.35 -0.13
CA ALA A 23 -0.25 7.97 -1.42
C ALA A 23 0.17 6.95 -2.49
N VAL A 24 1.12 6.08 -2.16
CA VAL A 24 1.77 5.19 -3.13
C VAL A 24 0.83 4.08 -3.62
N LYS A 25 -0.14 3.64 -2.80
CA LYS A 25 -1.11 2.60 -3.23
C LYS A 25 -1.90 3.00 -4.47
N ASN A 26 -2.16 4.30 -4.66
CA ASN A 26 -2.90 4.79 -5.82
C ASN A 26 -2.05 4.67 -7.09
N VAL A 27 -0.74 4.93 -6.99
CA VAL A 27 0.20 4.76 -8.11
C VAL A 27 0.26 3.28 -8.53
N ILE A 28 0.35 2.37 -7.55
CA ILE A 28 0.33 0.93 -7.80
C ILE A 28 -0.99 0.51 -8.46
N ALA A 29 -2.13 1.03 -7.99
CA ALA A 29 -3.44 0.74 -8.55
C ALA A 29 -3.58 1.22 -10.01
N ILE A 30 -3.06 2.40 -10.34
CA ILE A 30 -3.02 2.90 -11.72
C ILE A 30 -2.17 1.97 -12.59
N GLY A 31 -0.97 1.59 -12.14
CA GLY A 31 -0.10 0.66 -12.87
C GLY A 31 -0.75 -0.72 -13.09
N ALA A 32 -1.47 -1.22 -12.09
CA ALA A 32 -2.26 -2.45 -12.21
C ALA A 32 -3.38 -2.29 -13.25
N GLY A 33 -4.11 -1.18 -13.24
CA GLY A 33 -5.15 -0.87 -14.23
C GLY A 33 -4.61 -0.74 -15.65
N MET A 34 -3.42 -0.16 -15.82
CA MET A 34 -2.71 -0.13 -17.11
C MET A 34 -2.31 -1.54 -17.57
N SER A 35 -1.76 -2.36 -16.67
CA SER A 35 -1.41 -3.75 -16.97
C SER A 35 -2.64 -4.56 -17.40
N ASP A 36 -3.78 -4.31 -16.78
CA ASP A 36 -5.06 -4.93 -17.15
C ASP A 36 -5.55 -4.42 -18.52
N GLY A 37 -5.48 -3.11 -18.77
CA GLY A 37 -5.87 -2.49 -20.05
C GLY A 37 -4.98 -2.92 -21.24
N LEU A 38 -3.72 -3.26 -20.99
CA LEU A 38 -2.78 -3.79 -21.98
C LEU A 38 -2.91 -5.31 -22.20
N GLY A 39 -3.75 -6.00 -21.43
CA GLY A 39 -4.01 -7.43 -21.60
C GLY A 39 -2.89 -8.35 -21.11
N TYR A 40 -1.98 -7.89 -20.24
CA TYR A 40 -0.89 -8.73 -19.71
C TYR A 40 -1.34 -9.82 -18.73
N GLY A 41 -2.60 -9.76 -18.30
CA GLY A 41 -3.23 -10.78 -17.47
C GLY A 41 -2.80 -10.74 -15.99
N ALA A 42 -3.31 -11.71 -15.23
CA ALA A 42 -3.24 -11.70 -13.77
C ALA A 42 -1.81 -11.80 -13.23
N ASN A 43 -0.91 -12.52 -13.91
CA ASN A 43 0.47 -12.71 -13.43
C ASN A 43 1.28 -11.41 -13.47
N ALA A 44 1.15 -10.65 -14.55
CA ALA A 44 1.83 -9.36 -14.69
C ALA A 44 1.30 -8.34 -13.66
N ARG A 45 -0.02 -8.31 -13.45
CA ARG A 45 -0.64 -7.49 -12.41
C ARG A 45 -0.13 -7.86 -11.02
N THR A 46 -0.11 -9.15 -10.67
CA THR A 46 0.38 -9.60 -9.37
C THR A 46 1.86 -9.25 -9.18
N ALA A 47 2.70 -9.50 -10.21
CA ALA A 47 4.11 -9.14 -10.17
C ALA A 47 4.32 -7.63 -9.95
N LEU A 48 3.53 -6.79 -10.62
CA LEU A 48 3.55 -5.34 -10.47
C LEU A 48 3.15 -4.92 -9.05
N ILE A 49 2.07 -5.47 -8.50
CA ILE A 49 1.60 -5.15 -7.15
C ILE A 49 2.64 -5.58 -6.11
N SER A 50 3.17 -6.81 -6.20
CA SER A 50 4.18 -7.33 -5.26
C SER A 50 5.46 -6.50 -5.31
N ARG A 51 5.93 -6.12 -6.50
CA ARG A 51 7.09 -5.23 -6.66
C ARG A 51 6.80 -3.83 -6.12
N GLY A 52 5.63 -3.28 -6.42
CA GLY A 52 5.21 -1.96 -5.93
C GLY A 52 5.16 -1.90 -4.41
N LEU A 53 4.66 -2.96 -3.76
CA LEU A 53 4.63 -3.06 -2.30
C LEU A 53 6.04 -3.11 -1.71
N ALA A 54 6.94 -3.90 -2.30
CA ALA A 54 8.34 -3.97 -1.85
C ALA A 54 9.05 -2.61 -1.98
N GLU A 55 8.85 -1.90 -3.08
CA GLU A 55 9.41 -0.55 -3.28
C GLU A 55 8.80 0.48 -2.32
N MET A 56 7.50 0.40 -2.03
CA MET A 56 6.84 1.25 -1.04
C MET A 56 7.44 1.08 0.35
N ILE A 57 7.65 -0.16 0.78
CA ILE A 57 8.29 -0.48 2.08
C ILE A 57 9.72 0.03 2.09
N ARG A 58 10.49 -0.20 1.01
CA ARG A 58 11.88 0.28 0.88
C ARG A 58 11.97 1.81 0.93
N LEU A 59 11.05 2.50 0.27
CA LEU A 59 10.96 3.97 0.32
C LEU A 59 10.60 4.45 1.74
N GLY A 60 9.57 3.84 2.34
CA GLY A 60 9.12 4.18 3.67
C GLY A 60 10.20 4.02 4.73
N THR A 61 10.88 2.87 4.72
CA THR A 61 11.99 2.57 5.62
C THR A 61 13.15 3.54 5.45
N ALA A 62 13.49 3.92 4.21
CA ALA A 62 14.48 4.96 3.95
C ALA A 62 14.08 6.35 4.49
N LEU A 63 12.77 6.60 4.61
CA LEU A 63 12.20 7.83 5.19
C LEU A 63 11.96 7.75 6.71
N GLY A 64 12.39 6.67 7.37
CA GLY A 64 12.28 6.48 8.82
C GLY A 64 11.01 5.78 9.30
N ALA A 65 10.20 5.22 8.39
CA ALA A 65 9.08 4.37 8.77
C ALA A 65 9.55 2.98 9.21
N SER A 66 8.78 2.34 10.08
CA SER A 66 8.91 0.93 10.41
C SER A 66 8.31 0.06 9.30
N GLU A 67 9.01 -1.00 8.91
CA GLU A 67 8.47 -1.99 7.98
C GLU A 67 7.15 -2.60 8.49
N ARG A 68 7.02 -2.81 9.81
CA ARG A 68 5.76 -3.26 10.44
C ARG A 68 4.63 -2.25 10.28
N GLY A 69 4.96 -0.97 10.12
CA GLY A 69 3.97 0.08 9.84
C GLY A 69 3.21 -0.21 8.54
N PHE A 70 3.85 -0.81 7.55
CA PHE A 70 3.19 -1.21 6.30
C PHE A 70 2.39 -2.51 6.46
N MET A 71 2.75 -3.37 7.41
CA MET A 71 2.01 -4.59 7.76
C MET A 71 0.78 -4.26 8.63
N GLY A 72 -0.30 -3.88 7.96
CA GLY A 72 -1.57 -3.46 8.58
C GLY A 72 -2.18 -2.21 7.94
N LEU A 73 -1.49 -1.62 6.96
CA LEU A 73 -1.93 -0.44 6.26
C LEU A 73 -2.76 -0.80 5.03
N SER A 74 -4.02 -0.33 5.03
CA SER A 74 -4.94 -0.30 3.89
C SER A 74 -5.27 -1.66 3.26
N GLY A 75 -6.11 -2.42 3.97
CA GLY A 75 -7.35 -2.88 3.35
C GLY A 75 -8.36 -1.74 3.33
#